data_AF-A0A1V2IBY1-F1
#
_entry.id   AF-A0A1V2IBY1-F1
#
_cell.length_a   1.000
_cell.length_b   1.000
_cell.length_c   1.000
_cell.angle_alpha   90.00
_cell.angle_beta   90.00
_cell.angle_gamma   90.00
#
_symmetry.space_group_name_H-M   'P 1'
#
loop_
_entity.id
_entity.type
_entity.pdbx_description
1 polymer ?
#
loop_
_entity_poly.entity_id
_entity_poly.type
_entity_poly.pdbx_seq_one_letter_code
_entity_poly.pdbx_strand_id
1 'polypeptide(L)'
;MALVEAIAILAQRAELAEIVGPVGPRLSASELHPTIWGAAAQLWDDGHLRAAVQTAATAFEGLLQHKAGPHVSGENLASLFSGKDPTVGSPRLRIRDVDPASNTWKSAHEGAAALVRGAFLGVRNLVSHPGWPDPNARQALEMLAVLSYIARLVDQSDTLQIP
;
A
#
# COMPACT_ATOMS: atom_id res chain seq x y z
N MET A 1 -47.35 -18.68 -19.26
CA MET A 1 -46.87 -17.36 -18.84
C MET A 1 -45.55 -17.45 -18.05
N ALA A 2 -45.45 -18.27 -17.00
CA ALA A 2 -44.25 -18.36 -16.15
C ALA A 2 -42.90 -18.61 -16.87
N LEU A 3 -42.87 -19.41 -17.96
CA LEU A 3 -41.63 -19.68 -18.70
C LEU A 3 -41.11 -18.44 -19.45
N VAL A 4 -42.02 -17.64 -20.01
CA VAL A 4 -41.67 -16.41 -20.74
C VAL A 4 -41.15 -15.34 -19.77
N GLU A 5 -41.78 -15.23 -18.60
CA GLU A 5 -41.32 -14.35 -17.52
C GLU A 5 -39.94 -14.78 -16.99
N ALA A 6 -39.71 -16.08 -16.79
CA ALA A 6 -38.42 -16.60 -16.35
C ALA A 6 -37.30 -16.28 -17.36
N ILE A 7 -37.56 -16.42 -18.66
CA ILE A 7 -36.60 -16.08 -19.72
C ILE A 7 -36.31 -14.58 -19.74
N ALA A 8 -37.34 -13.74 -19.61
CA ALA A 8 -37.18 -12.29 -19.56
C ALA A 8 -36.33 -11.83 -18.36
N ILE A 9 -36.56 -12.44 -17.17
CA ILE A 9 -35.78 -12.15 -15.97
C ILE A 9 -34.31 -12.55 -16.14
N LEU A 10 -34.02 -13.69 -16.79
CA LEU A 10 -32.65 -14.13 -17.03
C LEU A 10 -31.93 -13.23 -18.04
N ALA A 11 -32.60 -12.82 -19.12
CA ALA A 11 -32.05 -11.89 -20.10
C ALA A 11 -31.72 -10.53 -19.47
N GLN A 12 -32.63 -9.98 -18.66
CA GLN A 12 -32.42 -8.71 -17.97
C GLN A 12 -31.30 -8.79 -16.94
N ARG A 13 -31.12 -9.93 -16.26
CA ARG A 13 -30.00 -10.16 -15.34
C ARG A 13 -28.66 -10.23 -16.08
N ALA A 14 -28.61 -10.85 -17.26
CA ALA A 14 -27.41 -10.92 -18.08
C ALA A 14 -27.02 -9.53 -18.60
N GLU A 15 -28.00 -8.75 -19.08
CA GLU A 15 -27.82 -7.37 -19.52
C GLU A 15 -27.34 -6.47 -18.37
N LEU A 16 -27.93 -6.59 -17.17
CA LEU A 16 -27.44 -5.88 -15.98
C LEU A 16 -26.02 -6.28 -15.59
N ALA A 17 -25.67 -7.56 -15.68
CA ALA A 17 -24.32 -8.03 -15.37
C ALA A 17 -23.28 -7.51 -16.39
N GLU A 18 -23.68 -7.37 -17.66
CA GLU A 18 -22.83 -6.81 -18.72
C GLU A 18 -22.65 -5.29 -18.57
N ILE A 19 -23.70 -4.58 -18.15
CA ILE A 19 -23.68 -3.12 -17.92
C ILE A 19 -22.94 -2.75 -16.64
N VAL A 20 -23.16 -3.50 -15.54
CA VAL A 20 -22.59 -3.20 -14.21
C VAL A 20 -21.17 -3.75 -14.08
N GLY A 21 -20.76 -4.66 -14.98
CA GLY A 21 -19.51 -5.40 -14.87
C GLY A 21 -19.54 -6.41 -13.72
N PRO A 22 -18.44 -7.16 -13.51
CA PRO A 22 -18.37 -8.11 -12.41
C PRO A 22 -18.50 -7.38 -11.06
N VAL A 23 -19.40 -7.86 -10.19
CA VAL A 23 -19.53 -7.40 -8.80
C VAL A 23 -18.32 -7.89 -8.00
N GLY A 24 -17.18 -7.23 -8.22
CA GLY A 24 -15.94 -7.45 -7.48
C GLY A 24 -15.95 -6.75 -6.12
N PRO A 25 -15.02 -7.10 -5.22
CA PRO A 25 -14.87 -6.40 -3.95
C PRO A 25 -14.55 -4.92 -4.20
N ARG A 26 -15.11 -4.05 -3.37
CA ARG A 26 -14.76 -2.62 -3.35
C ARG A 26 -13.66 -2.41 -2.32
N LEU A 27 -12.66 -1.62 -2.67
CA LEU A 27 -11.65 -1.16 -1.71
C LEU A 27 -12.20 0.07 -0.98
N SER A 28 -12.55 -0.08 0.30
CA SER A 28 -12.94 1.07 1.11
C SER A 28 -11.70 1.80 1.63
N ALA A 29 -11.66 3.12 1.45
CA ALA A 29 -10.57 3.95 1.96
C ALA A 29 -10.45 3.86 3.50
N SER A 30 -11.58 3.70 4.19
CA SER A 30 -11.64 3.53 5.65
C SER A 30 -11.02 2.22 6.16
N GLU A 31 -10.81 1.23 5.29
CA GLU A 31 -10.20 -0.06 5.63
C GLU A 31 -8.69 -0.10 5.30
N LEU A 32 -8.16 0.99 4.73
CA LEU A 32 -6.72 1.15 4.58
C LEU A 32 -6.04 1.24 5.95
N HIS A 33 -4.73 1.01 5.94
CA HIS A 33 -3.91 1.00 7.15
C HIS A 33 -4.10 2.32 7.94
N PRO A 34 -4.34 2.28 9.26
CA PRO A 34 -4.70 3.46 10.05
C PRO A 34 -3.70 4.63 9.93
N THR A 35 -2.39 4.35 9.92
CA THR A 35 -1.36 5.39 9.71
C THR A 35 -1.48 6.09 8.35
N ILE A 36 -1.92 5.37 7.33
CA ILE A 36 -2.00 5.89 5.96
C ILE A 36 -3.32 6.66 5.79
N TRP A 37 -4.44 6.03 6.11
CA TRP A 37 -5.74 6.68 5.98
C TRP A 37 -5.91 7.84 6.96
N GLY A 38 -5.49 7.67 8.21
CA GLY A 38 -5.57 8.72 9.23
C GLY A 38 -4.80 9.99 8.84
N ALA A 39 -3.69 9.86 8.11
CA ALA A 39 -2.93 10.99 7.58
C ALA A 39 -3.57 11.64 6.34
N ALA A 40 -4.38 10.90 5.58
CA ALA A 40 -4.97 11.35 4.32
C ALA A 40 -6.40 11.90 4.48
N ALA A 41 -7.19 11.36 5.40
CA ALA A 41 -8.65 11.44 5.40
C ALA A 41 -9.19 12.87 5.32
N GLN A 42 -8.71 13.79 6.16
CA GLN A 42 -9.21 15.18 6.15
C GLN A 42 -8.95 15.87 4.81
N LEU A 43 -7.71 15.77 4.29
CA LEU A 43 -7.35 16.36 3.00
C LEU A 43 -8.11 15.72 1.84
N TRP A 44 -8.39 14.43 1.94
CA TRP A 44 -9.19 13.71 0.97
C TRP A 44 -10.62 14.24 0.92
N ASP A 45 -11.27 14.37 2.08
CA ASP A 45 -12.65 14.84 2.21
C ASP A 45 -12.80 16.30 1.72
N ASP A 46 -11.76 17.11 1.91
CA ASP A 46 -11.67 18.49 1.40
C ASP A 46 -11.32 18.56 -0.10
N GLY A 47 -11.10 17.42 -0.78
CA GLY A 47 -10.80 17.34 -2.21
C GLY A 47 -9.33 17.58 -2.57
N HIS A 48 -8.44 17.73 -1.59
CA HIS A 48 -7.01 17.95 -1.77
C HIS A 48 -6.24 16.64 -1.97
N LEU A 49 -6.56 15.91 -3.05
CA LEU A 49 -6.08 14.54 -3.30
C LEU A 49 -4.54 14.41 -3.34
N ARG A 50 -3.84 15.33 -4.03
CA ARG A 50 -2.37 15.33 -4.04
C ARG A 50 -1.81 15.46 -2.63
N ALA A 51 -2.32 16.43 -1.87
CA ALA A 51 -1.84 16.69 -0.51
C ALA A 51 -2.15 15.52 0.43
N ALA A 52 -3.31 14.87 0.25
CA ALA A 52 -3.66 13.65 0.98
C ALA A 52 -2.64 12.54 0.75
N VAL A 53 -2.26 12.29 -0.51
CA VAL A 53 -1.24 11.28 -0.85
C VAL A 53 0.15 11.68 -0.34
N GLN A 54 0.54 12.97 -0.45
CA GLN A 54 1.80 13.48 0.09
C GLN A 54 1.89 13.24 1.61
N THR A 55 0.86 13.62 2.35
CA THR A 55 0.81 13.50 3.81
C THR A 55 0.84 12.03 4.24
N ALA A 56 0.10 11.16 3.54
CA ALA A 56 0.16 9.72 3.75
C ALA A 56 1.55 9.12 3.47
N ALA A 57 2.23 9.58 2.41
CA ALA A 57 3.58 9.15 2.09
C ALA A 57 4.59 9.60 3.16
N THR A 58 4.44 10.80 3.72
CA THR A 58 5.23 11.27 4.87
C THR A 58 4.97 10.44 6.12
N ALA A 59 3.71 10.11 6.42
CA ALA A 59 3.36 9.24 7.55
C ALA A 59 3.93 7.82 7.38
N PHE A 60 3.91 7.28 6.16
CA PHE A 60 4.55 6.02 5.81
C PHE A 60 6.07 6.05 6.02
N GLU A 61 6.74 7.13 5.61
CA GLU A 61 8.17 7.32 5.87
C GLU A 61 8.48 7.33 7.37
N GLY A 62 7.68 8.07 8.15
CA GLY A 62 7.78 8.10 9.61
C GLY A 62 7.60 6.72 10.26
N LEU A 63 6.66 5.91 9.78
CA LEU A 63 6.46 4.53 10.25
C LEU A 63 7.73 3.68 10.08
N LEU A 64 8.39 3.78 8.91
CA LEU A 64 9.62 3.06 8.63
C LEU A 64 10.82 3.65 9.41
N GLN A 65 10.92 4.97 9.53
CA GLN A 65 11.97 5.65 10.29
C GLN A 65 11.89 5.34 11.79
N HIS A 66 10.70 5.12 12.33
CA HIS A 66 10.55 4.65 13.70
C HIS A 66 11.26 3.30 13.93
N LYS A 67 11.43 2.48 12.88
CA LYS A 67 12.20 1.23 12.91
C LYS A 67 13.66 1.44 12.53
N ALA A 68 13.96 2.19 11.47
CA ALA A 68 15.31 2.34 10.92
C ALA A 68 16.19 3.36 11.65
N GLY A 69 15.57 4.29 12.39
CA GLY A 69 16.20 5.50 12.89
C GLY A 69 15.99 6.71 11.97
N PRO A 70 16.09 7.93 12.51
CA PRO A 70 15.71 9.17 11.82
C PRO A 70 16.65 9.59 10.69
N HIS A 71 17.81 8.94 10.56
CA HIS A 71 18.82 9.27 9.55
C HIS A 71 18.64 8.49 8.23
N VAL A 72 17.75 7.50 8.20
CA VAL A 72 17.42 6.75 6.99
C VAL A 72 16.16 7.33 6.37
N SER A 73 16.15 7.57 5.06
CA SER A 73 15.03 8.24 4.38
C SER A 73 14.80 7.68 2.99
N GLY A 74 13.61 7.94 2.45
CA GLY A 74 13.25 7.58 1.09
C GLY A 74 13.48 6.10 0.76
N GLU A 75 13.95 5.83 -0.45
CA GLU A 75 14.21 4.48 -0.95
C GLU A 75 15.23 3.68 -0.12
N ASN A 76 16.10 4.35 0.65
CA ASN A 76 17.06 3.68 1.53
C ASN A 76 16.39 2.91 2.67
N LEU A 77 15.15 3.28 3.05
CA LEU A 77 14.37 2.54 4.04
C LEU A 77 14.01 1.13 3.59
N ALA A 78 14.11 0.82 2.29
CA ALA A 78 13.96 -0.54 1.79
C ALA A 78 15.00 -1.52 2.36
N SER A 79 16.13 -1.02 2.88
CA SER A 79 17.13 -1.83 3.56
C SER A 79 16.59 -2.54 4.80
N LEU A 80 15.50 -2.05 5.42
CA LEU A 80 14.81 -2.72 6.52
C LEU A 80 14.41 -4.15 6.15
N PHE A 81 13.95 -4.38 4.92
CA PHE A 81 13.55 -5.71 4.45
C PHE A 81 14.71 -6.51 3.83
N SER A 82 15.97 -6.09 3.99
CA SER A 82 17.10 -6.88 3.49
C SER A 82 17.14 -8.26 4.15
N GLY A 83 17.36 -9.32 3.36
CA GLY A 83 17.58 -10.67 3.88
C GLY A 83 18.90 -10.86 4.63
N LYS A 84 19.82 -9.89 4.58
CA LYS A 84 21.06 -9.89 5.37
C LYS A 84 20.75 -9.67 6.85
N ASP A 85 21.60 -10.19 7.72
CA ASP A 85 21.52 -9.96 9.16
C ASP A 85 21.57 -8.45 9.51
N PRO A 86 20.95 -8.05 10.63
CA PRO A 86 21.08 -6.67 11.11
C PRO A 86 22.55 -6.37 11.44
N THR A 87 22.91 -5.10 11.32
CA THR A 87 24.21 -4.58 11.81
C THR A 87 23.96 -3.51 12.86
N VAL A 88 24.99 -3.09 13.59
CA VAL A 88 24.89 -1.97 14.55
C VAL A 88 24.29 -0.75 13.85
N GLY A 89 23.23 -0.18 14.42
CA GLY A 89 22.51 0.97 13.86
C GLY A 89 21.73 0.70 12.56
N SER A 90 21.61 -0.56 12.12
CA SER A 90 20.88 -0.94 10.92
C SER A 90 20.00 -2.18 11.19
N PRO A 91 18.81 -1.97 11.79
CA PRO A 91 17.90 -3.05 12.10
C PRO A 91 17.27 -3.66 10.83
N ARG A 92 16.60 -4.79 11.00
CA ARG A 92 15.88 -5.49 9.94
C ARG A 92 14.47 -5.83 10.36
N LEU A 93 13.56 -5.76 9.41
CA LEU A 93 12.22 -6.31 9.50
C LEU A 93 12.24 -7.75 8.99
N ARG A 94 11.58 -8.63 9.74
CA ARG A 94 11.38 -10.03 9.40
C ARG A 94 9.90 -10.33 9.34
N ILE A 95 9.38 -10.57 8.14
CA ILE A 95 7.97 -10.90 7.92
C ILE A 95 7.67 -12.21 8.66
N ARG A 96 6.67 -12.17 9.55
CA ARG A 96 6.23 -13.31 10.36
C ARG A 96 5.56 -14.39 9.49
N ASP A 97 5.43 -15.58 10.05
CA ASP A 97 4.69 -16.71 9.46
C ASP A 97 5.21 -17.16 8.08
N VAL A 98 6.48 -16.90 7.77
CA VAL A 98 7.17 -17.42 6.58
C VAL A 98 8.44 -18.16 7.02
N ASP A 99 8.58 -19.42 6.61
CA ASP A 99 9.73 -20.26 6.94
C ASP A 99 11.05 -19.62 6.47
N PRO A 100 11.97 -19.25 7.38
CA PRO A 100 13.26 -18.62 7.05
C PRO A 100 14.15 -19.44 6.10
N ALA A 101 13.99 -20.76 6.03
CA ALA A 101 14.76 -21.61 5.13
C ALA A 101 14.19 -21.65 3.69
N SER A 102 13.01 -21.07 3.47
CA SER A 102 12.28 -21.20 2.21
C SER A 102 12.65 -20.13 1.16
N ASN A 103 12.51 -20.48 -0.12
CA ASN A 103 12.58 -19.50 -1.20
C ASN A 103 11.48 -18.44 -1.09
N THR A 104 10.32 -18.79 -0.53
CA THR A 104 9.22 -17.86 -0.25
C THR A 104 9.65 -16.75 0.70
N TRP A 105 10.43 -17.06 1.73
CA TRP A 105 10.99 -16.05 2.64
C TRP A 105 11.87 -15.06 1.91
N LYS A 106 12.76 -15.56 1.05
CA LYS A 106 13.63 -14.70 0.23
C LYS A 106 12.79 -13.79 -0.68
N SER A 107 11.82 -14.34 -1.41
CA SER A 107 10.94 -13.57 -2.28
C SER A 107 10.09 -12.56 -1.54
N ALA A 108 9.58 -12.90 -0.34
CA ALA A 108 8.77 -11.99 0.48
C ALA A 108 9.59 -10.75 0.89
N HIS A 109 10.82 -10.94 1.34
CA HIS A 109 11.71 -9.86 1.79
C HIS A 109 12.26 -9.03 0.63
N GLU A 110 12.70 -9.67 -0.45
CA GLU A 110 13.15 -8.98 -1.66
C GLU A 110 12.00 -8.18 -2.30
N GLY A 111 10.80 -8.75 -2.34
CA GLY A 111 9.58 -8.11 -2.81
C GLY A 111 9.19 -6.92 -1.95
N ALA A 112 9.16 -7.08 -0.62
CA ALA A 112 8.88 -5.98 0.30
C ALA A 112 9.88 -4.82 0.15
N ALA A 113 11.18 -5.11 0.03
CA ALA A 113 12.19 -4.11 -0.24
C ALA A 113 11.96 -3.40 -1.59
N ALA A 114 11.61 -4.15 -2.64
CA ALA A 114 11.30 -3.56 -3.95
C ALA A 114 10.04 -2.68 -3.91
N LEU A 115 9.01 -3.07 -3.16
CA LEU A 115 7.80 -2.29 -2.97
C LEU A 115 8.07 -1.00 -2.20
N VAL A 116 8.88 -1.02 -1.14
CA VAL A 116 9.30 0.20 -0.43
C VAL A 116 10.02 1.16 -1.37
N ARG A 117 11.02 0.66 -2.14
CA ARG A 117 11.72 1.50 -3.14
C ARG A 117 10.74 2.07 -4.16
N GLY A 118 9.87 1.23 -4.72
CA GLY A 118 8.88 1.61 -5.71
C GLY A 118 7.87 2.64 -5.18
N ALA A 119 7.45 2.53 -3.92
CA ALA A 119 6.54 3.49 -3.29
C ALA A 119 7.20 4.87 -3.13
N PHE A 120 8.48 4.93 -2.74
CA PHE A 120 9.16 6.21 -2.64
C PHE A 120 9.40 6.85 -4.02
N LEU A 121 9.91 6.06 -4.97
CA LEU A 121 10.24 6.58 -6.31
C LEU A 121 9.00 6.88 -7.15
N GLY A 122 8.00 6.01 -7.09
CA GLY A 122 6.81 6.02 -7.96
C GLY A 122 5.55 6.62 -7.34
N VAL A 123 5.50 6.84 -6.03
CA VAL A 123 4.38 7.53 -5.37
C VAL A 123 4.87 8.82 -4.73
N ARG A 124 5.64 8.72 -3.65
CA ARG A 124 6.06 9.87 -2.82
C ARG A 124 6.75 10.94 -3.66
N ASN A 125 7.73 10.55 -4.48
CA ASN A 125 8.51 11.49 -5.27
C ASN A 125 7.67 12.14 -6.37
N LEU A 126 6.79 11.38 -7.04
CA LEU A 126 5.94 11.92 -8.10
C LEU A 126 4.96 12.96 -7.57
N VAL A 127 4.26 12.68 -6.47
CA VAL A 127 3.32 13.65 -5.89
C VAL A 127 4.03 14.88 -5.32
N SER A 128 5.32 14.78 -4.99
CA SER A 128 6.15 15.89 -4.48
C SER A 128 6.88 16.67 -5.57
N HIS A 129 6.95 16.15 -6.81
CA HIS A 129 7.71 16.78 -7.88
C HIS A 129 6.93 17.94 -8.52
N PRO A 130 7.52 19.14 -8.68
CA PRO A 130 6.89 20.25 -9.38
C PRO A 130 6.51 19.88 -10.82
N GLY A 131 5.30 20.23 -11.26
CA GLY A 131 4.84 19.99 -12.63
C GLY A 131 4.41 18.55 -12.95
N TRP A 132 4.49 17.61 -12.00
CA TRP A 132 3.78 16.33 -12.15
C TRP A 132 2.27 16.59 -12.14
N PRO A 133 1.42 15.89 -12.93
CA PRO A 133 -0.03 16.08 -12.89
C PRO A 133 -0.68 15.65 -11.57
N ASP A 134 -1.74 16.35 -11.14
CA ASP A 134 -2.51 15.97 -9.94
C ASP A 134 -3.20 14.62 -10.18
N PRO A 135 -3.14 13.69 -9.22
CA PRO A 135 -3.88 12.44 -9.34
C PRO A 135 -5.38 12.73 -9.22
N ASN A 136 -6.18 12.07 -10.06
CA ASN A 136 -7.61 11.98 -9.81
C ASN A 136 -7.91 11.05 -8.62
N ALA A 137 -9.16 11.00 -8.16
CA ALA A 137 -9.55 10.23 -6.99
C ALA A 137 -9.16 8.74 -7.10
N ARG A 138 -9.33 8.12 -8.27
CA ARG A 138 -8.94 6.72 -8.46
C ARG A 138 -7.43 6.54 -8.28
N GLN A 139 -6.63 7.35 -8.96
CA GLN A 139 -5.17 7.28 -8.88
C GLN A 139 -4.67 7.55 -7.46
N ALA A 140 -5.26 8.52 -6.76
CA ALA A 140 -4.93 8.82 -5.38
C ALA A 140 -5.25 7.64 -4.46
N LEU A 141 -6.41 6.98 -4.64
CA LEU A 141 -6.76 5.79 -3.86
C LEU A 141 -5.82 4.62 -4.11
N GLU A 142 -5.41 4.39 -5.37
CA GLU A 142 -4.44 3.36 -5.74
C GLU A 142 -3.07 3.63 -5.09
N MET A 143 -2.62 4.88 -5.10
CA MET A 143 -1.40 5.31 -4.41
C MET A 143 -1.49 5.05 -2.90
N LEU A 144 -2.59 5.42 -2.25
CA LEU A 144 -2.83 5.14 -0.83
C LEU A 144 -2.88 3.64 -0.53
N ALA A 145 -3.45 2.84 -1.44
CA ALA A 145 -3.51 1.39 -1.29
C ALA A 145 -2.12 0.74 -1.33
N VAL A 146 -1.22 1.22 -2.19
CA VAL A 146 0.18 0.78 -2.24
C VAL A 146 0.87 1.04 -0.90
N LEU A 147 0.78 2.27 -0.39
CA LEU A 147 1.34 2.64 0.91
C LEU A 147 0.74 1.80 2.05
N SER A 148 -0.58 1.63 2.02
CA SER A 148 -1.31 0.84 3.01
C SER A 148 -0.91 -0.63 3.02
N TYR A 149 -0.69 -1.24 1.87
CA TYR A 149 -0.27 -2.64 1.80
C TYR A 149 1.11 -2.82 2.45
N ILE A 150 2.05 -1.92 2.14
CA ILE A 150 3.41 -1.99 2.69
C ILE A 150 3.42 -1.69 4.19
N ALA A 151 2.61 -0.74 4.66
CA ALA A 151 2.46 -0.48 6.09
C ALA A 151 1.98 -1.73 6.85
N ARG A 152 1.04 -2.51 6.30
CA ARG A 152 0.64 -3.80 6.89
C ARG A 152 1.78 -4.82 6.93
N LEU A 153 2.66 -4.86 5.91
CA LEU A 153 3.84 -5.73 5.93
C LEU A 153 4.80 -5.34 7.08
N VAL A 154 4.92 -4.05 7.39
CA VAL A 154 5.71 -3.57 8.54
C VAL A 154 5.11 -4.09 9.84
N ASP A 155 3.80 -3.96 10.03
CA ASP A 155 3.10 -4.46 11.23
C ASP A 155 3.16 -6.00 11.35
N GLN A 156 3.24 -6.69 10.22
CA GLN A 156 3.40 -8.14 10.16
C GLN A 156 4.85 -8.58 10.36
N SER A 157 5.78 -7.66 10.65
CA SER A 157 7.20 -7.98 10.79
C SER A 157 7.74 -7.78 12.21
N ASP A 158 8.61 -8.69 12.62
CA ASP A 158 9.42 -8.50 13.82
C ASP A 158 10.63 -7.62 13.52
N THR A 159 11.02 -6.78 14.48
CA THR A 159 12.22 -5.94 14.37
C THR A 159 13.41 -6.66 15.00
N LEU A 160 14.42 -6.99 14.19
CA LEU A 160 15.69 -7.51 14.63
C LEU A 160 16.74 -6.40 14.66
N GLN A 161 17.44 -6.26 15.78
CA GLN A 161 18.49 -5.26 15.95
C GLN A 161 19.65 -5.84 16.76
N ILE A 162 20.86 -5.40 16.45
CA ILE A 162 22.01 -5.62 17.33
C ILE A 162 21.97 -4.53 18.40
N PRO A 163 22.09 -4.88 19.70
CA PRO A 163 22.18 -3.92 20.79
C PRO A 163 23.30 -2.89 20.62
#